data_AF-A0A954RIK8-F1
#
_entry.id   AF-A0A954RIK8-F1
#
_cell.length_a   1.000
_cell.length_b   1.000
_cell.length_c   1.000
_cell.angle_alpha   90.00
_cell.angle_beta   90.00
_cell.angle_gamma   90.00
#
_symmetry.space_group_name_H-M   'P 1'
#
loop_
_entity.id
_entity.type
_entity.pdbx_description
1 polymer ?
#
loop_
_entity_poly.entity_id
_entity_poly.type
_entity_poly.pdbx_seq_one_letter_code
_entity_poly.pdbx_strand_id
1 'polypeptide(L)'
;ANTRALVPGCVINVRPIGVLIMEDNAGTDEKVIAVPTPKLTLRYENVHNYSDLPDITLQQIEHFFEHYKDLEPGKWVKIGGWHDAAYARKMIVEAIERAKQEK
;
A
#
# COMPACT_ATOMS: atom_id res chain seq x y z
N ALA A 1 11.06 -20.85 -1.54
CA ALA A 1 10.21 -19.99 -0.69
C ALA A 1 9.21 -19.25 -1.57
N ASN A 2 7.93 -19.17 -1.19
CA ASN A 2 6.87 -18.52 -1.98
C ASN A 2 6.96 -16.97 -1.89
N THR A 3 8.04 -16.42 -2.44
CA THR A 3 8.33 -14.97 -2.54
C THR A 3 8.53 -14.54 -3.98
N ARG A 4 8.02 -15.31 -4.93
CA ARG A 4 8.17 -15.01 -6.36
C ARG A 4 7.29 -13.80 -6.69
N ALA A 5 7.78 -12.96 -7.60
CA ALA A 5 6.99 -11.87 -8.15
C ALA A 5 5.73 -12.43 -8.82
N LEU A 6 4.63 -11.67 -8.70
CA LEU A 6 3.39 -11.96 -9.38
C LEU A 6 3.47 -11.54 -10.84
N VAL A 7 2.66 -12.16 -11.71
CA VAL A 7 2.56 -11.79 -13.12
C VAL A 7 1.49 -10.71 -13.32
N PRO A 8 1.67 -9.77 -14.26
CA PRO A 8 0.63 -8.77 -14.57
C PRO A 8 -0.71 -9.42 -14.91
N GLY A 9 -1.80 -8.84 -14.40
CA GLY A 9 -3.17 -9.33 -14.63
C GLY A 9 -3.64 -10.47 -13.72
N CYS A 10 -2.79 -11.00 -12.83
CA CYS A 10 -3.24 -11.99 -11.85
C CYS A 10 -4.05 -11.35 -10.71
N VAL A 11 -4.85 -12.18 -10.03
CA VAL A 11 -5.64 -11.78 -8.87
C VAL A 11 -5.15 -12.54 -7.64
N ILE A 12 -4.98 -11.84 -6.53
CA ILE A 12 -4.54 -12.41 -5.26
C ILE A 12 -5.45 -11.93 -4.12
N ASN A 13 -5.82 -12.85 -3.23
CA ASN A 13 -6.57 -12.53 -2.02
C ASN A 13 -5.61 -12.03 -0.93
N VAL A 14 -5.76 -10.77 -0.55
CA VAL A 14 -4.87 -10.06 0.40
C VAL A 14 -5.68 -9.44 1.54
N ARG A 15 -5.00 -9.09 2.62
CA ARG A 15 -5.54 -8.27 3.72
C ARG A 15 -4.70 -7.00 3.90
N PRO A 16 -5.33 -5.83 4.04
CA PRO A 16 -4.62 -4.58 4.28
C PRO A 16 -4.00 -4.57 5.68
N ILE A 17 -2.77 -4.06 5.77
CA ILE A 17 -1.99 -3.93 7.00
C ILE A 17 -1.60 -2.48 7.31
N GLY A 18 -1.76 -1.56 6.37
CA GLY A 18 -1.53 -0.13 6.59
C GLY A 18 -1.60 0.63 5.28
N VAL A 19 -1.32 1.92 5.34
CA VAL A 19 -1.30 2.78 4.17
C VAL A 19 -0.22 3.85 4.32
N LEU A 20 0.50 4.11 3.24
CA LEU A 20 1.40 5.25 3.12
C LEU A 20 0.64 6.38 2.43
N ILE A 21 0.48 7.50 3.14
CA ILE A 21 -0.13 8.71 2.59
C ILE A 21 0.96 9.48 1.86
N MET A 22 0.72 9.79 0.59
CA MET A 22 1.56 10.69 -0.18
C MET A 22 0.70 11.67 -0.97
N GLU A 23 1.34 12.74 -1.41
CA GLU A 23 0.77 13.74 -2.29
C GLU A 23 1.71 13.89 -3.49
N ASP A 24 1.14 13.96 -4.68
CA ASP A 24 1.87 14.25 -5.91
C ASP A 24 1.20 15.40 -6.69
N ASN A 25 1.71 15.68 -7.88
CA ASN A 25 1.21 16.76 -8.73
C ASN A 25 -0.27 16.62 -9.16
N ALA A 26 -0.89 15.45 -8.99
CA ALA A 26 -2.30 15.20 -9.29
C ALA A 26 -3.19 15.22 -8.03
N GLY A 27 -2.61 15.39 -6.83
CA GLY A 27 -3.32 15.49 -5.57
C GLY A 27 -2.91 14.40 -4.57
N THR A 28 -3.83 14.05 -3.68
CA THR A 28 -3.61 12.98 -2.70
C THR A 28 -3.54 11.63 -3.39
N ASP A 29 -2.53 10.84 -3.03
CA ASP A 29 -2.26 9.54 -3.61
C ASP A 29 -1.89 8.55 -2.49
N GLU A 30 -2.80 7.66 -2.10
CA GLU A 30 -2.55 6.75 -0.97
C GLU A 30 -2.13 5.35 -1.44
N LYS A 31 -1.09 4.80 -0.82
CA LYS A 31 -0.57 3.45 -1.13
C LYS A 31 -0.94 2.46 -0.04
N VAL A 32 -2.03 1.72 -0.23
CA VAL A 32 -2.41 0.64 0.68
C VAL A 32 -1.39 -0.49 0.60
N ILE A 33 -0.85 -0.89 1.75
CA ILE A 33 0.02 -2.06 1.88
C ILE A 33 -0.81 -3.23 2.39
N ALA A 34 -0.67 -4.38 1.72
CA ALA A 34 -1.42 -5.58 2.01
C ALA A 34 -0.55 -6.83 1.91
N VAL A 35 -0.89 -7.86 2.68
CA VAL A 35 -0.22 -9.17 2.66
C VAL A 35 -1.20 -10.26 2.23
N PRO A 36 -0.72 -11.34 1.59
CA PRO A 36 -1.57 -12.49 1.28
C PRO A 36 -2.29 -13.04 2.51
N THR A 37 -3.53 -13.51 2.32
CA THR A 37 -4.28 -14.13 3.42
C THR A 37 -3.65 -15.46 3.89
N PRO A 38 -3.87 -15.88 5.15
CA PRO A 38 -3.34 -17.14 5.67
C PRO A 38 -3.74 -18.40 4.87
N LYS A 39 -4.87 -18.35 4.14
CA LYS A 39 -5.30 -19.42 3.22
C LYS A 39 -4.31 -19.67 2.07
N LEU A 40 -3.55 -18.64 1.68
CA LEU A 40 -2.54 -18.74 0.61
C LEU A 40 -1.14 -19.04 1.17
N THR A 41 -0.79 -18.47 2.32
CA THR A 41 0.51 -18.67 2.96
C THR A 41 0.50 -18.21 4.42
N LEU A 42 1.14 -18.99 5.29
CA LEU A 42 1.30 -18.67 6.72
C LEU A 42 2.45 -17.69 6.99
N ARG A 43 3.26 -17.34 5.97
CA ARG A 43 4.42 -16.45 6.13
C ARG A 43 4.08 -15.10 6.78
N TYR A 44 2.88 -14.59 6.51
CA TYR A 44 2.42 -13.29 6.99
C TYR A 44 1.31 -13.43 8.05
N GLU A 45 1.19 -14.60 8.69
CA GLU A 45 0.13 -14.87 9.67
C GLU A 45 0.12 -13.83 10.79
N ASN A 46 1.30 -13.48 11.32
CA ASN A 46 1.46 -12.57 12.45
C ASN A 46 1.64 -11.09 12.07
N VAL A 47 1.47 -10.70 10.79
CA VAL A 47 1.72 -9.31 10.33
C VAL A 47 0.41 -8.54 10.27
N HIS A 48 -0.12 -8.08 11.39
CA HIS A 48 -1.45 -7.47 11.48
C HIS A 48 -1.48 -5.97 11.14
N ASN A 49 -0.35 -5.28 11.31
CA ASN A 49 -0.15 -3.87 11.03
C ASN A 49 1.14 -3.66 10.22
N TYR A 50 1.31 -2.49 9.59
CA TYR A 50 2.51 -2.17 8.81
C TYR A 50 3.75 -2.15 9.70
N SER A 51 3.59 -1.74 10.97
CA SER A 51 4.62 -1.76 12.01
C SER A 51 5.10 -3.16 12.40
N ASP A 52 4.41 -4.23 11.95
CA ASP A 52 4.86 -5.61 12.17
C ASP A 52 5.85 -6.06 11.07
N LEU A 53 6.05 -5.24 10.03
CA LEU A 53 7.11 -5.44 9.05
C LEU A 53 8.45 -4.93 9.62
N PRO A 54 9.59 -5.46 9.15
CA PRO A 54 10.89 -4.90 9.48
C PRO A 54 10.98 -3.43 9.07
N ASP A 55 11.51 -2.57 9.94
CA ASP A 55 11.67 -1.11 9.69
C ASP A 55 12.37 -0.81 8.36
N ILE A 56 13.40 -1.58 8.02
CA ILE A 56 14.12 -1.43 6.75
C ILE A 56 13.21 -1.61 5.53
N THR A 57 12.19 -2.48 5.62
CA THR A 57 11.21 -2.66 4.54
C THR A 57 10.33 -1.43 4.40
N LEU A 58 9.92 -0.81 5.50
CA LEU A 58 9.14 0.43 5.48
C LEU A 58 9.94 1.58 4.88
N GLN A 59 11.20 1.75 5.33
CA GLN A 59 12.12 2.76 4.80
C GLN A 59 12.40 2.58 3.31
N GLN A 60 12.55 1.34 2.84
CA GLN A 60 12.73 1.05 1.41
C GLN A 60 11.51 1.44 0.57
N ILE A 61 10.30 1.21 1.10
CA ILE A 61 9.06 1.61 0.43
C ILE A 61 8.95 3.14 0.37
N GLU A 62 9.18 3.82 1.49
CA GLU A 62 9.18 5.29 1.56
C GLU A 62 10.17 5.90 0.57
N HIS A 63 11.44 5.48 0.65
CA HIS A 63 12.51 5.98 -0.21
C HIS A 63 12.19 5.73 -1.70
N PHE A 64 11.60 4.58 -2.04
CA PHE A 64 11.21 4.31 -3.42
C PHE A 64 10.18 5.35 -3.91
N PHE A 65 9.11 5.59 -3.15
CA PHE A 65 8.07 6.53 -3.57
C PHE A 65 8.51 7.99 -3.52
N GLU A 66 9.43 8.34 -2.62
CA GLU A 66 10.00 9.69 -2.56
C GLU A 66 10.81 10.01 -3.83
N HIS A 67 11.56 9.04 -4.37
CA HIS A 67 12.54 9.30 -5.42
C HIS A 67 12.18 8.79 -6.83
N TYR A 68 11.17 7.92 -7.00
CA TYR A 68 10.95 7.26 -8.30
C TYR A 68 10.61 8.23 -9.46
N LYS A 69 10.20 9.46 -9.15
CA LYS A 69 9.84 10.51 -10.11
C LYS A 69 10.87 11.63 -10.23
N ASP A 70 12.01 11.56 -9.54
CA ASP A 70 12.99 12.68 -9.47
C ASP A 70 13.50 13.14 -10.84
N LEU A 71 13.54 12.23 -11.82
CA LEU A 71 14.00 12.51 -13.17
C LEU A 71 12.87 12.79 -14.16
N GLU A 72 11.62 12.88 -13.69
CA GLU A 72 10.46 13.23 -14.51
C GLU A 72 10.18 14.74 -14.38
N PRO A 73 10.44 15.56 -15.43
CA PRO A 73 10.33 17.00 -15.34
C PRO A 73 8.94 17.46 -14.88
N GLY A 74 8.90 18.28 -13.83
CA GLY A 74 7.66 18.84 -13.28
C GLY A 74 6.86 17.91 -12.37
N LYS A 75 7.35 16.70 -12.09
CA LYS A 75 6.75 15.81 -11.08
C LYS A 75 7.48 15.89 -9.76
N TRP A 76 6.73 15.70 -8.68
CA TRP A 76 7.23 15.66 -7.31
C TRP A 76 6.37 14.71 -6.49
N VAL A 77 6.91 14.27 -5.36
CA VAL A 77 6.21 13.48 -4.36
C VAL A 77 6.51 14.06 -2.98
N LYS A 78 5.51 14.06 -2.11
CA LYS A 78 5.67 14.38 -0.68
C LYS A 78 5.07 13.26 0.16
N ILE A 79 5.87 12.70 1.06
CA ILE A 79 5.39 11.71 2.01
C ILE A 79 4.65 12.40 3.17
N GLY A 80 3.39 11.99 3.38
CA GLY A 80 2.57 12.41 4.53
C GLY A 80 2.72 11.48 5.74
N GLY A 81 3.14 10.24 5.51
CA GLY A 81 3.47 9.26 6.55
C GLY A 81 2.57 8.02 6.55
N TRP A 82 2.84 7.12 7.50
CA TRP A 82 2.11 5.87 7.62
C TRP A 82 0.86 5.98 8.51
N HIS A 83 -0.18 5.26 8.13
CA HIS A 83 -1.35 5.00 8.95
C HIS A 83 -1.61 3.50 9.07
N ASP A 84 -2.32 3.12 10.15
CA ASP A 84 -2.54 1.74 10.54
C ASP A 84 -3.49 0.96 9.62
N ALA A 85 -3.59 -0.34 9.89
CA ALA A 85 -4.49 -1.23 9.18
C ALA A 85 -5.97 -0.83 9.28
N ALA A 86 -6.40 -0.17 10.36
CA ALA A 86 -7.79 0.23 10.55
C ALA A 86 -8.14 1.41 9.64
N TYR A 87 -7.25 2.40 9.57
CA TYR A 87 -7.35 3.53 8.66
C TYR A 87 -7.38 3.06 7.20
N ALA A 88 -6.48 2.15 6.82
CA ALA A 88 -6.47 1.57 5.48
C ALA A 88 -7.80 0.86 5.14
N ARG A 89 -8.37 0.10 6.07
CA ARG A 89 -9.69 -0.55 5.89
C ARG A 89 -10.81 0.47 5.70
N LYS A 90 -10.83 1.53 6.52
CA LYS A 90 -11.81 2.61 6.41
C LYS A 90 -11.77 3.24 5.02
N MET A 91 -10.59 3.60 4.54
CA MET A 91 -10.39 4.17 3.21
C MET A 91 -10.89 3.26 2.08
N ILE A 92 -10.62 1.95 2.16
CA ILE A 92 -11.10 0.98 1.16
C ILE A 92 -12.62 0.96 1.12
N VAL A 93 -13.27 0.91 2.29
CA VAL A 93 -14.74 0.90 2.37
C VAL A 93 -15.33 2.20 1.81
N GLU A 94 -14.77 3.35 2.16
CA GLU A 94 -15.20 4.64 1.62
C GLU A 94 -15.01 4.74 0.10
N ALA A 95 -13.92 4.19 -0.44
CA ALA A 95 -13.68 4.14 -1.88
C ALA A 95 -14.69 3.23 -2.61
N ILE A 96 -15.02 2.07 -2.04
CA ILE A 96 -16.06 1.18 -2.57
C ILE A 96 -17.41 1.91 -2.57
N GLU A 97 -17.70 2.68 -1.53
CA GLU A 97 -18.97 3.40 -1.39
C GLU A 97 -19.09 4.55 -2.39
N ARG A 98 -18.02 5.33 -2.61
CA ARG A 98 -17.96 6.35 -3.66
C ARG A 98 -18.18 5.73 -5.05
N ALA A 99 -17.48 4.64 -5.36
CA ALA A 99 -17.59 3.95 -6.64
C ALA A 99 -18.99 3.37 -6.92
N LYS A 100 -19.81 3.13 -5.89
CA LYS A 100 -21.22 2.73 -6.05
C LYS A 100 -22.13 3.90 -6.42
N GLN A 101 -21.80 5.12 -6.00
CA GLN A 101 -22.62 6.32 -6.26
C GLN A 101 -22.35 6.93 -7.64
N GLU A 102 -21.19 6.64 -8.23
CA GLU A 102 -20.81 7.10 -9.59
C GLU A 102 -21.36 6.23 -10.72
N LYS A 103 -22.12 5.17 -10.39
CA LYS A 103 -22.85 4.31 -11.34
C LYS A 103 -24.29 4.74 -11.49
#